data_AF-A0A212CWF2-F1
#
_entry.id   AF-A0A212CWF2-F1
#
_cell.length_a   1.000
_cell.length_b   1.000
_cell.length_c   1.000
_cell.angle_alpha   90.00
_cell.angle_beta   90.00
_cell.angle_gamma   90.00
#
_symmetry.space_group_name_H-M   'P 1'
#
loop_
_entity.id
_entity.type
_entity.pdbx_description
1 polymer ?
#
loop_
_entity_poly.entity_id
_entity_poly.type
_entity_poly.pdbx_seq_one_letter_code
_entity_poly.pdbx_strand_id
1 'polypeptide(L)'
;MDGLTTNGVLVMHPRNGFTEDSKPGIWREISVCGNVFSLRETRSAQQRGKMVEIETNQLQDGSLIDLCGATLLWRTAEGLSHTPTVKHLEALRQEINAARPQCPVGFNTLAFPSMKRKDVVDEKQPWVYLNCGHVHGYHNWGNKEERDGKDRECPMCRSVGPYVPLWLGCEAGFYVDAGPPTHAFSPCGHVCSEKTTAYWSQIPLPHGTHTFHAACPFCAHQLAGEQGYIRLIFQGPLD
;
A
#
# COMPACT_ATOMS: atom_id res chain seq x y z
N MET A 1 -27.99 -9.44 27.12
CA MET A 1 -28.09 -10.36 25.97
C MET A 1 -27.11 -9.86 24.93
N ASP A 2 -26.27 -10.73 24.37
CA ASP A 2 -25.25 -10.37 23.37
C ASP A 2 -25.43 -11.21 22.09
N GLY A 3 -24.90 -10.74 20.96
CA GLY A 3 -25.04 -11.39 19.66
C GLY A 3 -24.04 -10.87 18.63
N LEU A 4 -23.84 -11.65 17.57
CA LEU A 4 -23.05 -11.24 16.40
C LEU A 4 -23.98 -10.83 15.27
N THR A 5 -23.60 -9.81 14.49
CA THR A 5 -24.37 -9.43 13.29
C THR A 5 -24.21 -10.47 12.19
N THR A 6 -25.10 -10.50 11.19
CA THR A 6 -25.10 -11.52 10.13
C THR A 6 -23.72 -11.70 9.50
N ASN A 7 -23.08 -10.59 9.11
CA ASN A 7 -21.80 -10.61 8.41
C ASN A 7 -20.60 -10.26 9.32
N GLY A 8 -20.83 -9.85 10.57
CA GLY A 8 -19.77 -9.52 11.52
C GLY A 8 -19.04 -8.21 11.23
N VAL A 9 -18.59 -7.55 12.29
CA VAL A 9 -17.63 -6.44 12.24
C VAL A 9 -16.30 -7.00 12.70
N LEU A 10 -15.26 -6.87 11.87
CA LEU A 10 -13.93 -7.37 12.23
C LEU A 10 -13.02 -6.22 12.65
N VAL A 11 -12.18 -6.46 13.64
CA VAL A 11 -11.16 -5.51 14.09
C VAL A 11 -9.81 -6.19 14.16
N MET A 12 -8.76 -5.52 13.71
CA MET A 12 -7.37 -5.92 13.87
C MET A 12 -6.57 -4.78 14.48
N HIS A 13 -5.90 -5.04 15.60
CA HIS A 13 -4.97 -4.09 16.21
C HIS A 13 -3.54 -4.41 15.76
N PRO A 14 -2.75 -3.45 15.27
CA PRO A 14 -1.36 -3.70 14.94
C PRO A 14 -0.56 -4.02 16.20
N ARG A 15 0.40 -4.93 16.09
CA ARG A 15 1.37 -5.20 17.16
C ARG A 15 2.45 -4.13 17.13
N ASN A 16 2.92 -3.72 18.31
CA ASN A 16 3.87 -2.61 18.51
C ASN A 16 3.34 -1.22 18.09
N GLY A 17 2.01 -1.03 18.13
CA GLY A 17 1.37 0.23 17.71
C GLY A 17 1.42 0.45 16.20
N PHE A 18 1.18 1.69 15.76
CA PHE A 18 1.24 2.12 14.35
C PHE A 18 2.46 3.02 14.11
N THR A 19 3.63 2.38 14.01
CA THR A 19 4.96 2.97 13.94
C THR A 19 5.82 2.17 12.97
N GLU A 20 7.07 2.59 12.76
CA GLU A 20 8.00 1.90 11.89
C GLU A 20 8.29 0.43 12.26
N ASP A 21 8.04 0.03 13.52
CA ASP A 21 8.22 -1.33 14.03
C ASP A 21 6.91 -2.15 14.04
N SER A 22 5.84 -1.62 13.43
CA SER A 22 4.53 -2.26 13.38
C SER A 22 4.57 -3.63 12.73
N LYS A 23 3.80 -4.56 13.31
CA LYS A 23 3.55 -5.88 12.73
C LYS A 23 2.04 -6.12 12.61
N PRO A 24 1.60 -6.93 11.63
CA PRO A 24 0.20 -7.32 11.52
C PRO A 24 -0.30 -7.94 12.83
N GLY A 25 -1.55 -7.62 13.16
CA GLY A 25 -2.30 -8.23 14.25
C GLY A 25 -3.07 -9.47 13.82
N ILE A 26 -4.02 -9.86 14.66
CA ILE A 26 -4.98 -10.93 14.37
C ILE A 26 -6.36 -10.29 14.24
N TRP A 27 -7.11 -10.67 13.20
CA TRP A 27 -8.50 -10.26 13.08
C TRP A 27 -9.38 -10.93 14.11
N ARG A 28 -10.21 -10.13 14.76
CA ARG A 28 -11.25 -10.54 15.72
C ARG A 28 -12.61 -10.09 15.25
N GLU A 29 -13.63 -10.83 15.62
CA GLU A 29 -15.01 -10.40 15.43
C GLU A 29 -15.53 -9.73 16.71
N ILE A 30 -16.15 -8.57 16.57
CA ILE A 30 -16.70 -7.80 17.68
C ILE A 30 -18.23 -7.99 17.71
N SER A 31 -18.75 -8.33 18.90
CA SER A 31 -20.19 -8.48 19.10
C SER A 31 -20.93 -7.16 19.25
N VAL A 32 -22.25 -7.20 19.20
CA VAL A 32 -23.12 -6.03 19.39
C VAL A 32 -22.87 -5.36 20.75
N CYS A 33 -22.58 -6.14 21.80
CA CYS A 33 -22.23 -5.61 23.12
C CYS A 33 -20.73 -5.37 23.33
N GLY A 34 -19.90 -5.51 22.30
CA GLY A 34 -18.47 -5.19 22.37
C GLY A 34 -17.57 -6.30 22.90
N ASN A 35 -18.06 -7.54 23.00
CA ASN A 35 -17.21 -8.68 23.35
C ASN A 35 -16.37 -9.12 22.15
N VAL A 36 -15.18 -9.65 22.42
CA VAL A 36 -14.20 -10.06 21.41
C VAL A 36 -14.29 -11.56 21.17
N PHE A 37 -14.36 -11.94 19.90
CA PHE A 37 -14.39 -13.33 19.45
C PHE A 37 -13.30 -13.61 18.42
N SER A 38 -12.83 -14.85 18.37
CA SER A 38 -12.10 -15.34 17.19
C SER A 38 -12.98 -15.25 15.95
N LEU A 39 -12.37 -15.26 14.76
CA LEU A 39 -13.13 -15.41 13.53
C LEU A 39 -13.97 -16.68 13.53
N ARG A 40 -15.09 -16.62 12.81
CA ARG A 40 -15.84 -17.80 12.37
C ARG A 40 -15.03 -18.58 11.33
N GLU A 41 -15.44 -19.81 11.03
CA GLU A 41 -14.82 -20.60 9.97
C GLU A 41 -14.92 -19.91 8.61
N THR A 42 -16.09 -19.36 8.29
CA THR A 42 -16.32 -18.51 7.14
C THR A 42 -17.14 -17.27 7.54
N ARG A 43 -16.95 -16.18 6.81
CA ARG A 43 -17.77 -14.97 6.97
C ARG A 43 -19.24 -15.36 6.83
N SER A 44 -20.06 -14.83 7.73
CA SER A 44 -21.51 -15.10 7.79
C SER A 44 -21.93 -16.52 8.21
N ALA A 45 -20.99 -17.38 8.63
CA ALA A 45 -21.34 -18.67 9.22
C ALA A 45 -22.21 -18.49 10.48
N GLN A 46 -23.17 -19.40 10.71
CA GLN A 46 -24.04 -19.33 11.90
C GLN A 46 -23.29 -19.64 13.20
N GLN A 47 -22.21 -20.41 13.11
CA GLN A 47 -21.38 -20.73 14.27
C GLN A 47 -20.44 -19.57 14.59
N ARG A 48 -20.61 -18.98 15.78
CA ARG A 48 -19.69 -17.98 16.33
C ARG A 48 -18.32 -18.56 16.64
N GLY A 49 -17.30 -17.72 16.59
CA GLY A 49 -15.97 -18.04 17.10
C GLY A 49 -15.92 -18.20 18.62
N LYS A 50 -14.73 -18.48 19.15
CA LYS A 50 -14.47 -18.59 20.60
C LYS A 50 -14.33 -17.19 21.20
N MET A 51 -14.92 -16.96 22.36
CA MET A 51 -14.73 -15.71 23.10
C MET A 51 -13.27 -15.56 23.54
N VAL A 52 -12.73 -14.34 23.46
CA VAL A 52 -11.36 -14.01 23.82
C VAL A 52 -11.40 -12.97 24.95
N GLU A 53 -11.40 -13.44 26.20
CA GLU A 53 -11.61 -12.59 27.38
C GLU A 53 -10.44 -11.64 27.69
N ILE A 54 -9.25 -11.93 27.15
CA ILE A 54 -8.02 -11.15 27.39
C ILE A 54 -7.88 -9.95 26.45
N GLU A 55 -8.75 -9.81 25.45
CA GLU A 55 -8.74 -8.72 24.47
C GLU A 55 -9.97 -7.83 24.67
N THR A 56 -9.89 -6.57 24.22
CA THR A 56 -10.99 -5.59 24.35
C THR A 56 -11.34 -4.99 22.99
N ASN A 57 -12.51 -4.37 22.89
CA ASN A 57 -12.93 -3.64 21.68
C ASN A 57 -12.40 -2.20 21.60
N GLN A 58 -11.53 -1.78 22.52
CA GLN A 58 -11.00 -0.41 22.51
C GLN A 58 -10.04 -0.22 21.34
N LEU A 59 -10.35 0.74 20.48
CA LEU A 59 -9.53 1.05 19.30
C LEU A 59 -8.20 1.67 19.72
N GLN A 60 -7.12 1.11 19.19
CA GLN A 60 -5.74 1.58 19.33
C GLN A 60 -5.32 2.34 18.05
N ASP A 61 -4.30 3.21 18.11
CA ASP A 61 -3.78 3.84 16.90
C ASP A 61 -3.40 2.78 15.86
N GLY A 62 -3.89 2.95 14.64
CA GLY A 62 -3.68 2.01 13.55
C GLY A 62 -4.64 0.83 13.48
N SER A 63 -5.68 0.78 14.31
CA SER A 63 -6.66 -0.31 14.25
C SER A 63 -7.37 -0.33 12.89
N LEU A 64 -7.47 -1.52 12.30
CA LEU A 64 -8.27 -1.73 11.11
C LEU A 64 -9.65 -2.26 11.49
N ILE A 65 -10.69 -1.74 10.84
CA ILE A 65 -12.08 -2.11 11.08
C ILE A 65 -12.70 -2.51 9.75
N ASP A 66 -13.01 -3.79 9.58
CA ASP A 66 -13.69 -4.28 8.39
C ASP A 66 -15.20 -4.34 8.60
N LEU A 67 -15.91 -3.67 7.69
CA LEU A 67 -17.36 -3.53 7.65
C LEU A 67 -17.99 -4.35 6.51
N CYS A 68 -17.35 -5.46 6.11
CA CYS A 68 -17.84 -6.38 5.07
C CYS A 68 -18.05 -5.71 3.71
N GLY A 69 -17.03 -5.01 3.23
CA GLY A 69 -17.04 -4.30 1.93
C GLY A 69 -16.18 -3.04 1.93
N ALA A 70 -15.92 -2.49 3.13
CA ALA A 70 -14.96 -1.42 3.35
C ALA A 70 -14.12 -1.74 4.58
N THR A 71 -12.82 -1.42 4.51
CA THR A 71 -11.94 -1.42 5.68
C THR A 71 -11.60 0.02 6.04
N LEU A 72 -11.81 0.38 7.29
CA LEU A 72 -11.43 1.68 7.85
C LEU A 72 -10.11 1.55 8.60
N LEU A 73 -9.27 2.58 8.52
CA LEU A 73 -8.14 2.77 9.42
C LEU A 73 -8.53 3.77 10.50
N TRP A 74 -8.46 3.36 11.76
CA TRP A 74 -8.60 4.26 12.89
C TRP A 74 -7.22 4.82 13.27
N ARG A 75 -7.13 6.14 13.39
CA ARG A 75 -5.96 6.83 13.91
C ARG A 75 -6.33 7.65 15.14
N THR A 76 -5.50 7.61 16.17
CA THR A 76 -5.64 8.51 17.33
C THR A 76 -5.19 9.92 16.94
N ALA A 77 -5.67 10.94 17.66
CA ALA A 77 -5.22 12.32 17.45
C ALA A 77 -3.70 12.46 17.67
N GLU A 78 -3.16 11.78 18.67
CA GLU A 78 -1.72 11.72 18.93
C GLU A 78 -0.97 11.01 17.79
N GLY A 79 -1.47 9.89 17.28
CA GLY A 79 -0.89 9.18 16.14
C GLY A 79 -0.81 10.07 14.90
N LEU A 80 -1.91 10.76 14.57
CA LEU A 80 -1.97 11.73 13.47
C LEU A 80 -1.01 12.92 13.65
N SER A 81 -0.72 13.33 14.88
CA SER A 81 0.24 14.42 15.13
C SER A 81 1.68 14.02 14.82
N HIS A 82 1.98 12.72 14.80
CA HIS A 82 3.29 12.16 14.47
C HIS A 82 3.41 11.63 13.04
N THR A 83 2.32 11.62 12.25
CA THR A 83 2.41 11.22 10.84
C THR A 83 3.10 12.29 10.00
N PRO A 84 3.68 11.90 8.85
CA PRO A 84 4.17 12.86 7.86
C PRO A 84 3.10 13.88 7.49
N THR A 85 3.43 15.18 7.54
CA THR A 85 2.51 16.20 7.05
C THR A 85 2.43 16.20 5.52
N VAL A 86 1.36 16.73 4.93
CA VAL A 86 1.27 16.94 3.48
C VAL A 86 2.43 17.79 2.96
N LYS A 87 2.90 18.76 3.77
CA LYS A 87 4.08 19.58 3.46
C LYS A 87 5.36 18.75 3.41
N HIS A 88 5.52 17.80 4.33
CA HIS A 88 6.65 16.85 4.34
C HIS A 88 6.65 15.97 3.09
N LEU A 89 5.50 15.37 2.75
CA LEU A 89 5.37 14.55 1.54
C LEU A 89 5.66 15.35 0.27
N GLU A 90 5.24 16.62 0.22
CA GLU A 90 5.57 17.53 -0.87
C GLU A 90 7.05 17.91 -0.92
N ALA A 91 7.72 18.07 0.23
CA ALA A 91 9.16 18.28 0.30
C ALA A 91 9.94 17.06 -0.23
N LEU A 92 9.57 15.85 0.19
CA LEU A 92 10.15 14.61 -0.34
C LEU A 92 9.98 14.49 -1.87
N ARG A 93 8.81 14.87 -2.40
CA ARG A 93 8.58 14.95 -3.86
C ARG A 93 9.57 15.92 -4.53
N GLN A 94 9.74 17.10 -3.95
CA GLN A 94 10.64 18.13 -4.49
C GLN A 94 12.10 17.67 -4.44
N GLU A 95 12.52 16.98 -3.39
CA GLU A 95 13.86 16.39 -3.27
C GLU A 95 14.14 15.37 -4.39
N ILE A 96 13.21 14.44 -4.65
CA ILE A 96 13.36 13.48 -5.77
C ILE A 96 13.50 14.23 -7.10
N ASN A 97 12.64 15.22 -7.35
CA ASN A 97 12.68 15.97 -8.59
C ASN A 97 13.96 16.82 -8.72
N ALA A 98 14.48 17.35 -7.61
CA ALA A 98 15.72 18.10 -7.54
C ALA A 98 16.96 17.20 -7.80
N ALA A 99 16.87 15.91 -7.51
CA ALA A 99 17.88 14.93 -7.91
C ALA A 99 17.93 14.68 -9.43
N ARG A 100 16.97 15.25 -10.19
CA ARG A 100 16.89 15.20 -11.66
C ARG A 100 17.06 13.77 -12.21
N PRO A 101 16.21 12.81 -11.80
CA PRO A 101 16.28 11.45 -12.31
C PRO A 101 16.14 11.43 -13.84
N GLN A 102 16.95 10.64 -14.53
CA GLN A 102 16.96 10.55 -15.99
C GLN A 102 16.25 9.30 -16.49
N CYS A 103 15.60 9.40 -17.64
CA CYS A 103 15.17 8.25 -18.42
C CYS A 103 16.32 7.76 -19.33
N PRO A 104 16.83 6.53 -19.16
CA PRO A 104 17.90 6.00 -19.99
C PRO A 104 17.59 5.92 -21.49
N VAL A 105 16.31 5.73 -21.83
CA VAL A 105 15.87 5.53 -23.22
C VAL A 105 15.40 6.84 -23.85
N GLY A 106 14.69 7.67 -23.08
CA GLY A 106 14.12 8.93 -23.57
C GLY A 106 15.05 10.12 -23.46
N PHE A 107 16.17 10.00 -22.74
CA PHE A 107 17.14 11.07 -22.46
C PHE A 107 16.49 12.34 -21.89
N ASN A 108 15.40 12.18 -21.16
CA ASN A 108 14.65 13.26 -20.52
C ASN A 108 14.70 13.13 -18.99
N THR A 109 14.70 14.28 -18.33
CA THR A 109 14.58 14.35 -16.87
C THR A 109 13.14 14.07 -16.46
N LEU A 110 12.99 13.12 -15.54
CA LEU A 110 11.72 12.70 -14.96
C LEU A 110 11.35 13.59 -13.77
N ALA A 111 10.06 13.75 -13.55
CA ALA A 111 9.54 14.49 -12.42
C ALA A 111 8.18 13.94 -11.98
N PHE A 112 8.03 13.70 -10.68
CA PHE A 112 6.72 13.39 -10.11
C PHE A 112 5.79 14.61 -10.21
N PRO A 113 4.53 14.42 -10.64
CA PRO A 113 3.54 15.50 -10.67
C PRO A 113 3.18 15.96 -9.25
N SER A 114 2.61 17.17 -9.12
CA SER A 114 2.09 17.64 -7.84
C SER A 114 1.02 16.69 -7.30
N MET A 115 1.01 16.45 -5.98
CA MET A 115 0.03 15.58 -5.32
C MET A 115 -1.44 16.01 -5.49
N LYS A 116 -1.70 17.23 -5.97
CA LYS A 116 -3.06 17.70 -6.31
C LYS A 116 -3.62 17.10 -7.60
N ARG A 117 -2.76 16.57 -8.48
CA ARG A 117 -3.14 16.01 -9.79
C ARG A 117 -3.19 14.48 -9.66
N LYS A 118 -4.39 13.91 -9.50
CA LYS A 118 -4.52 12.49 -9.09
C LYS A 118 -4.69 11.48 -10.21
N ASP A 119 -5.06 11.87 -11.43
CA ASP A 119 -5.54 10.86 -12.41
C ASP A 119 -5.08 11.10 -13.86
N VAL A 120 -4.13 12.01 -14.08
CA VAL A 120 -3.60 12.30 -15.42
C VAL A 120 -2.10 12.09 -15.43
N VAL A 121 -1.65 11.12 -16.23
CA VAL A 121 -0.22 10.85 -16.42
C VAL A 121 0.43 12.05 -17.12
N ASP A 122 1.48 12.58 -16.51
CA ASP A 122 2.30 13.64 -17.10
C ASP A 122 3.38 13.04 -18.03
N GLU A 123 3.80 13.76 -19.07
CA GLU A 123 4.84 13.31 -20.01
C GLU A 123 6.16 12.99 -19.31
N LYS A 124 6.49 13.73 -18.24
CA LYS A 124 7.72 13.53 -17.46
C LYS A 124 7.55 12.57 -16.28
N GLN A 125 6.35 12.01 -16.09
CA GLN A 125 6.07 11.15 -14.94
C GLN A 125 6.96 9.90 -14.99
N PRO A 126 7.54 9.49 -13.84
CA PRO A 126 8.26 8.23 -13.75
C PRO A 126 7.34 7.03 -13.96
N TRP A 127 7.86 6.02 -14.66
CA TRP A 127 7.28 4.70 -14.86
C TRP A 127 8.29 3.65 -14.38
N VAL A 128 7.80 2.49 -13.95
CA VAL A 128 8.65 1.44 -13.38
C VAL A 128 8.40 0.09 -14.03
N TYR A 129 9.46 -0.69 -14.18
CA TYR A 129 9.38 -2.12 -14.44
C TYR A 129 9.27 -2.88 -13.11
N LEU A 130 8.08 -3.35 -12.76
CA LEU A 130 7.78 -3.87 -11.42
C LEU A 130 8.44 -5.21 -11.05
N ASN A 131 9.06 -5.90 -12.02
CA ASN A 131 9.85 -7.11 -11.75
C ASN A 131 11.34 -6.83 -11.49
N CYS A 132 11.80 -5.58 -11.62
CA CYS A 132 13.20 -5.24 -11.36
C CYS A 132 13.44 -3.86 -10.73
N GLY A 133 12.42 -3.01 -10.60
CA GLY A 133 12.52 -1.71 -9.95
C GLY A 133 13.12 -0.59 -10.80
N HIS A 134 13.64 -0.88 -12.00
CA HIS A 134 14.21 0.14 -12.87
C HIS A 134 13.17 1.17 -13.30
N VAL A 135 13.48 2.44 -13.05
CA VAL A 135 12.61 3.58 -13.34
C VAL A 135 13.01 4.26 -14.66
N HIS A 136 12.01 4.53 -15.49
CA HIS A 136 12.11 5.15 -16.81
C HIS A 136 11.01 6.22 -16.96
N GLY A 137 11.06 7.02 -18.02
CA GLY A 137 9.88 7.72 -18.53
C GLY A 137 9.11 6.83 -19.51
N TYR A 138 7.86 7.15 -19.80
CA TYR A 138 7.05 6.35 -20.75
C TYR A 138 7.76 6.17 -22.10
N HIS A 139 7.86 4.93 -22.57
CA HIS A 139 8.42 4.61 -23.89
C HIS A 139 7.89 3.29 -24.44
N ASN A 140 8.02 3.07 -25.75
CA ASN A 140 7.48 1.88 -26.43
C ASN A 140 8.43 0.66 -26.48
N TRP A 141 9.64 0.76 -25.93
CA TRP A 141 10.58 -0.37 -25.89
C TRP A 141 10.00 -1.61 -25.20
N GLY A 142 10.27 -2.79 -25.75
CA GLY A 142 9.88 -4.07 -25.15
C GLY A 142 8.38 -4.36 -25.18
N ASN A 143 7.58 -3.52 -25.86
CA ASN A 143 6.17 -3.77 -26.09
C ASN A 143 6.01 -4.79 -27.23
N LYS A 144 5.59 -6.01 -26.89
CA LYS A 144 5.23 -7.05 -27.87
C LYS A 144 3.71 -7.10 -27.93
N GLU A 145 3.13 -6.82 -29.10
CA GLU A 145 1.68 -6.78 -29.33
C GLU A 145 0.97 -8.08 -28.91
N GLU A 146 1.70 -9.20 -28.85
CA GLU A 146 1.18 -10.53 -28.47
C GLU A 146 0.92 -10.74 -26.96
N ARG A 147 1.34 -9.83 -26.06
CA ARG A 147 1.26 -10.01 -24.59
C ARG A 147 0.30 -9.04 -23.88
N ASP A 148 -0.87 -8.79 -24.45
CA ASP A 148 -1.89 -7.86 -23.90
C ASP A 148 -1.36 -6.44 -23.61
N GLY A 149 -0.15 -6.08 -24.07
CA GLY A 149 0.52 -4.80 -23.83
C GLY A 149 0.92 -4.49 -22.38
N LYS A 150 0.65 -5.40 -21.42
CA LYS A 150 0.84 -5.14 -19.98
C LYS A 150 2.27 -5.43 -19.51
N ASP A 151 2.88 -6.48 -20.05
CA ASP A 151 4.24 -6.87 -19.71
C ASP A 151 5.24 -6.34 -20.74
N ARG A 152 6.30 -5.70 -20.26
CA ARG A 152 7.37 -5.14 -21.09
C ARG A 152 8.73 -5.64 -20.64
N GLU A 153 9.63 -5.81 -21.60
CA GLU A 153 11.03 -6.13 -21.34
C GLU A 153 11.79 -4.87 -20.91
N CYS A 154 12.42 -4.92 -19.74
CA CYS A 154 13.26 -3.84 -19.23
C CYS A 154 14.51 -3.67 -20.11
N PRO A 155 14.80 -2.46 -20.63
CA PRO A 155 15.97 -2.22 -21.47
C PRO A 155 17.30 -2.37 -20.71
N MET A 156 17.29 -2.19 -19.38
CA MET A 156 18.49 -2.24 -18.54
C MET A 156 18.91 -3.68 -18.22
N CYS A 157 17.96 -4.53 -17.81
CA CYS A 157 18.26 -5.86 -17.28
C CYS A 157 17.50 -7.01 -17.96
N ARG A 158 16.70 -6.72 -18.99
CA ARG A 158 15.90 -7.70 -19.76
C ARG A 158 14.84 -8.46 -18.97
N SER A 159 14.63 -8.13 -17.69
CA SER A 159 13.50 -8.65 -16.91
C SER A 159 12.18 -8.24 -17.58
N VAL A 160 11.25 -9.18 -17.72
CA VAL A 160 9.94 -8.95 -18.32
C VAL A 160 8.90 -8.88 -17.21
N GLY A 161 8.05 -7.86 -17.22
CA GLY A 161 6.96 -7.74 -16.26
C GLY A 161 6.15 -6.45 -16.43
N PRO A 162 5.25 -6.15 -15.49
CA PRO A 162 4.38 -4.99 -15.58
C PRO A 162 5.18 -3.69 -15.66
N TYR A 163 4.77 -2.82 -16.57
CA TYR A 163 5.33 -1.49 -16.75
C TYR A 163 4.27 -0.43 -16.52
N VAL A 164 4.35 0.28 -15.39
CA VAL A 164 3.26 1.13 -14.88
C VAL A 164 3.75 2.52 -14.48
N PRO A 165 2.88 3.55 -14.52
CA PRO A 165 3.21 4.86 -13.98
C PRO A 165 3.36 4.80 -12.46
N LEU A 166 4.27 5.63 -11.92
CA LEU A 166 4.47 5.78 -10.48
C LEU A 166 3.65 6.93 -9.92
N TRP A 167 3.07 6.74 -8.73
CA TRP A 167 2.23 7.73 -8.03
C TRP A 167 2.65 7.85 -6.57
N LEU A 168 2.98 9.04 -6.09
CA LEU A 168 3.28 9.21 -4.66
C LEU A 168 2.02 8.96 -3.80
N GLY A 169 2.17 8.16 -2.75
CA GLY A 169 1.13 7.94 -1.75
C GLY A 169 0.76 9.24 -1.04
N CYS A 170 -0.46 9.72 -1.23
CA CYS A 170 -0.88 11.06 -0.81
C CYS A 170 -1.58 11.12 0.55
N GLU A 171 -2.01 9.98 1.09
CA GLU A 171 -2.71 9.91 2.38
C GLU A 171 -1.71 9.70 3.52
N ALA A 172 -1.42 10.77 4.25
CA ALA A 172 -0.48 10.80 5.37
C ALA A 172 -0.85 9.79 6.48
N GLY A 173 -2.14 9.55 6.70
CA GLY A 173 -2.61 8.62 7.73
C GLY A 173 -2.18 7.16 7.51
N PHE A 174 -1.74 6.80 6.30
CA PHE A 174 -1.28 5.45 5.98
C PHE A 174 0.21 5.21 6.23
N TYR A 175 0.99 6.26 6.49
CA TYR A 175 2.42 6.14 6.71
C TYR A 175 2.72 5.70 8.14
N VAL A 176 3.64 4.75 8.28
CA VAL A 176 4.16 4.27 9.57
C VAL A 176 5.47 4.98 9.96
N ASP A 177 6.07 5.72 9.03
CA ASP A 177 7.32 6.45 9.17
C ASP A 177 7.34 7.68 8.24
N ALA A 178 8.39 8.50 8.35
CA ALA A 178 8.59 9.70 7.52
C ALA A 178 9.74 9.57 6.50
N GLY A 179 10.15 8.33 6.20
CA GLY A 179 11.27 8.02 5.32
C GLY A 179 11.06 8.41 3.85
N PRO A 180 12.13 8.37 3.04
CA PRO A 180 12.06 8.74 1.63
C PRO A 180 11.23 7.73 0.82
N PRO A 181 10.54 8.17 -0.25
CA PRO A 181 9.68 7.32 -1.07
C PRO A 181 10.49 6.49 -2.07
N THR A 182 11.11 5.42 -1.56
CA THR A 182 12.06 4.57 -2.29
C THR A 182 11.45 3.28 -2.82
N HIS A 183 10.22 2.95 -2.45
CA HIS A 183 9.57 1.68 -2.80
C HIS A 183 8.18 1.91 -3.39
N ALA A 184 7.74 1.00 -4.24
CA ALA A 184 6.42 1.04 -4.85
C ALA A 184 5.65 -0.27 -4.62
N PHE A 185 4.35 -0.17 -4.35
CA PHE A 185 3.43 -1.30 -4.32
C PHE A 185 3.27 -1.91 -5.72
N SER A 186 3.21 -3.24 -5.78
CA SER A 186 3.01 -4.00 -7.01
C SER A 186 1.63 -4.66 -6.99
N PRO A 187 0.80 -4.54 -8.05
CA PRO A 187 1.13 -4.01 -9.37
C PRO A 187 0.81 -2.51 -9.59
N CYS A 188 0.33 -1.78 -8.58
CA CYS A 188 -0.31 -0.49 -8.81
C CYS A 188 0.63 0.72 -8.95
N GLY A 189 1.91 0.60 -8.60
CA GLY A 189 2.90 1.68 -8.74
C GLY A 189 2.78 2.82 -7.73
N HIS A 190 2.01 2.66 -6.64
CA HIS A 190 1.97 3.65 -5.57
C HIS A 190 3.27 3.62 -4.77
N VAL A 191 3.91 4.77 -4.63
CA VAL A 191 5.23 4.95 -4.04
C VAL A 191 5.13 5.53 -2.64
N CYS A 192 5.84 4.92 -1.70
CA CYS A 192 6.07 5.44 -0.36
C CYS A 192 7.39 4.88 0.20
N SER A 193 7.61 5.04 1.50
CA SER A 193 8.79 4.51 2.18
C SER A 193 8.80 2.98 2.22
N GLU A 194 9.99 2.41 2.36
CA GLU A 194 10.19 0.96 2.52
C GLU A 194 9.34 0.39 3.66
N LYS A 195 9.40 1.03 4.83
CA LYS A 195 8.72 0.56 6.04
C LYS A 195 7.19 0.58 5.87
N THR A 196 6.67 1.62 5.22
CA THR A 196 5.24 1.69 4.90
C THR A 196 4.85 0.61 3.88
N THR A 197 5.62 0.38 2.81
CA THR A 197 5.32 -0.71 1.88
C THR A 197 5.38 -2.09 2.54
N ALA A 198 6.39 -2.33 3.37
CA ALA A 198 6.59 -3.60 4.05
C ALA A 198 5.50 -3.90 5.09
N TYR A 199 5.03 -2.89 5.82
CA TYR A 199 3.94 -3.07 6.78
C TYR A 199 2.63 -3.46 6.06
N TRP A 200 2.21 -2.66 5.08
CA TRP A 200 0.94 -2.88 4.39
C TRP A 200 0.91 -4.15 3.54
N SER A 201 2.05 -4.59 3.00
CA SER A 201 2.11 -5.85 2.24
C SER A 201 1.95 -7.10 3.11
N GLN A 202 2.12 -6.96 4.42
CA GLN A 202 1.90 -8.04 5.37
C GLN A 202 0.49 -8.02 5.99
N ILE A 203 -0.32 -6.98 5.74
CA ILE A 203 -1.67 -6.88 6.30
C ILE A 203 -2.63 -7.77 5.51
N PRO A 204 -3.21 -8.82 6.12
CA PRO A 204 -4.19 -9.67 5.46
C PRO A 204 -5.56 -8.98 5.52
N LEU A 205 -5.99 -8.24 4.50
CA LEU A 205 -7.32 -7.62 4.51
C LEU A 205 -8.40 -8.66 4.17
N PRO A 206 -9.55 -8.67 4.87
CA PRO A 206 -10.66 -9.57 4.56
C PRO A 206 -11.18 -9.36 3.14
N HIS A 207 -11.38 -10.46 2.40
CA HIS A 207 -11.95 -10.43 1.08
C HIS A 207 -12.90 -11.61 0.84
N GLY A 208 -14.07 -11.31 0.28
CA GLY A 208 -15.13 -12.29 0.11
C GLY A 208 -15.50 -12.96 1.43
N THR A 209 -15.73 -14.27 1.41
CA THR A 209 -16.24 -15.01 2.57
C THR A 209 -15.18 -15.78 3.36
N HIS A 210 -14.00 -16.01 2.80
CA HIS A 210 -12.98 -16.88 3.41
C HIS A 210 -11.55 -16.53 3.02
N THR A 211 -11.33 -15.46 2.25
CA THR A 211 -10.00 -15.11 1.74
C THR A 211 -9.48 -13.86 2.42
N PHE A 212 -8.16 -13.77 2.50
CA PHE A 212 -7.47 -12.58 2.94
C PHE A 212 -6.35 -12.28 1.96
N HIS A 213 -6.15 -11.01 1.63
CA HIS A 213 -5.04 -10.58 0.80
C HIS A 213 -4.54 -9.21 1.21
N ALA A 214 -3.27 -8.95 0.95
CA ALA A 214 -2.73 -7.61 1.13
C ALA A 214 -3.19 -6.72 -0.04
N ALA A 215 -3.46 -5.47 0.26
CA ALA A 215 -3.82 -4.47 -0.75
C ALA A 215 -3.06 -3.17 -0.51
N CYS A 216 -2.84 -2.42 -1.58
CA CYS A 216 -2.30 -1.07 -1.49
C CYS A 216 -3.27 -0.19 -0.67
N PRO A 217 -2.83 0.47 0.41
CA PRO A 217 -3.71 1.31 1.23
C PRO A 217 -4.24 2.52 0.47
N PHE A 218 -3.54 2.99 -0.56
CA PHE A 218 -3.91 4.19 -1.32
C PHE A 218 -5.00 3.97 -2.37
N CYS A 219 -5.11 2.76 -2.94
CA CYS A 219 -6.06 2.48 -4.02
C CYS A 219 -6.83 1.16 -3.88
N ALA A 220 -6.62 0.43 -2.78
CA ALA A 220 -7.22 -0.89 -2.51
C ALA A 220 -6.93 -1.97 -3.57
N HIS A 221 -5.98 -1.73 -4.49
CA HIS A 221 -5.58 -2.75 -5.45
C HIS A 221 -4.86 -3.89 -4.73
N GLN A 222 -5.26 -5.12 -5.01
CA GLN A 222 -4.65 -6.31 -4.42
C GLN A 222 -3.17 -6.39 -4.81
N LEU A 223 -2.32 -6.62 -3.81
CA LEU A 223 -0.88 -6.74 -4.04
C LEU A 223 -0.54 -8.11 -4.61
N ALA A 224 0.47 -8.13 -5.48
CA ALA A 224 0.93 -9.33 -6.18
C ALA A 224 2.44 -9.54 -6.03
N GLY A 225 2.88 -10.78 -6.24
CA GLY A 225 4.27 -11.20 -6.06
C GLY A 225 4.59 -11.59 -4.62
N GLU A 226 5.82 -12.07 -4.39
CA GLU A 226 6.25 -12.60 -3.09
C GLU A 226 6.22 -11.53 -1.98
N GLN A 227 6.63 -10.30 -2.29
CA GLN A 227 6.69 -9.20 -1.31
C GLN A 227 5.53 -8.21 -1.40
N GLY A 228 4.83 -8.12 -2.54
CA GLY A 228 3.78 -7.12 -2.77
C GLY A 228 4.28 -5.70 -3.07
N TYR A 229 5.59 -5.46 -3.06
CA TYR A 229 6.23 -4.19 -3.37
C TYR A 229 7.63 -4.41 -3.97
N ILE A 230 8.25 -3.33 -4.48
CA ILE A 230 9.60 -3.35 -5.04
C ILE A 230 10.36 -2.05 -4.74
N ARG A 231 11.66 -2.15 -4.52
CA ARG A 231 12.58 -1.00 -4.46
C ARG A 231 12.72 -0.33 -5.82
N LEU A 232 12.67 0.99 -5.84
CA LEU A 232 12.87 1.79 -7.05
C LEU A 232 14.35 2.07 -7.30
N ILE A 233 14.74 1.98 -8.57
CA ILE A 233 16.10 2.21 -9.06
C ILE A 233 16.04 3.33 -10.09
N PHE A 234 16.24 4.55 -9.62
CA PHE A 234 16.37 5.74 -10.47
C PHE A 234 17.77 5.83 -11.07
N GLN A 235 17.85 6.44 -12.26
CA GLN A 235 19.12 6.74 -12.91
C GLN A 235 19.45 8.21 -12.69
N GLY A 236 20.69 8.50 -12.29
CA GLY A 236 21.17 9.87 -12.10
C GLY A 236 21.55 10.54 -13.42
N PRO A 237 21.84 11.86 -13.40
CA PRO A 237 22.57 12.49 -14.50
C PRO A 237 23.91 11.77 -14.73
N LEU A 238 24.30 11.64 -15.99
CA LEU A 238 25.67 11.26 -16.36
C LEU A 238 26.56 12.47 -16.06
N ASP A 239 27.58 12.29 -15.24
CA ASP A 239 28.62 13.31 -14.97
C ASP A 239 29.36 13.72 -16.26
#